data_AF-A0A942ISD8-F1
#
_entry.id   AF-A0A942ISD8-F1
#
_cell.length_a   1.000
_cell.length_b   1.000
_cell.length_c   1.000
_cell.angle_alpha   90.00
_cell.angle_beta   90.00
_cell.angle_gamma   90.00
#
_symmetry.space_group_name_H-M   'P 1'
#
loop_
_entity.id
_entity.type
_entity.pdbx_description
1 polymer ?
#
loop_
_entity_poly.entity_id
_entity_poly.type
_entity_poly.pdbx_seq_one_letter_code
_entity_poly.pdbx_strand_id
1 'polypeptide(L)'
;MNAAARTNPSLAVFEFLDNTHREIQQQLQQLHRLVDAIENSGLNQANRAQARSVLAYFNGEARQHHLDEEKHIFPALLNSQNAQIVQATEHLVQDHGWLEENWIQIAPSLEAATNGNLWFDTVELRHALEVFEALYLDHIVLEESIAYPAAKQRLAGLDTVGMGREMAKRRALKNAQLPD
;
A
#
# COMPACT_ATOMS: atom_id res chain seq x y z
N MET A 1 19.84 32.97 -15.95
CA MET A 1 18.70 33.02 -15.01
C MET A 1 18.19 31.60 -14.84
N ASN A 2 18.51 30.95 -13.73
CA ASN A 2 18.19 29.54 -13.52
C ASN A 2 16.77 29.45 -12.93
N ALA A 3 15.80 29.09 -13.75
CA ALA A 3 14.48 28.71 -13.28
C ALA A 3 14.61 27.30 -12.69
N ALA A 4 14.87 27.20 -11.39
CA ALA A 4 14.60 25.98 -10.66
C ALA A 4 13.12 25.66 -10.89
N ALA A 5 12.83 24.59 -11.62
CA ALA A 5 11.49 24.08 -11.79
C ALA A 5 10.91 23.87 -10.39
N ARG A 6 9.99 24.76 -9.99
CA ARG A 6 9.21 24.56 -8.77
C ARG A 6 8.36 23.33 -9.05
N THR A 7 8.76 22.18 -8.51
CA THR A 7 7.93 20.98 -8.52
C THR A 7 6.56 21.38 -8.00
N ASN A 8 5.53 21.17 -8.82
CA ASN A 8 4.16 21.44 -8.40
C ASN A 8 3.88 20.52 -7.21
N PRO A 9 3.55 21.04 -6.02
CA PRO A 9 3.38 20.19 -4.83
C PRO A 9 2.34 19.08 -5.01
N SER A 10 1.35 19.29 -5.88
CA SER A 10 0.36 18.25 -6.20
C SER A 10 0.98 17.12 -7.01
N LEU A 11 1.85 17.43 -7.98
CA LEU A 11 2.60 16.41 -8.74
C LEU A 11 3.46 15.57 -7.80
N ALA A 12 4.11 16.19 -6.81
CA ALA A 12 4.95 15.47 -5.85
C ALA A 12 4.16 14.48 -4.98
N VAL A 13 2.92 14.81 -4.59
CA VAL A 13 2.05 13.90 -3.81
C VAL A 13 1.66 12.69 -4.66
N PHE A 14 1.19 12.90 -5.90
CA PHE A 14 0.81 11.78 -6.75
C PHE A 14 2.00 10.95 -7.22
N GLU A 15 3.16 11.54 -7.49
CA GLU A 15 4.39 10.79 -7.78
C GLU A 15 4.79 9.89 -6.61
N PHE A 16 4.60 10.37 -5.37
CA PHE A 16 4.83 9.58 -4.16
C PHE A 16 3.84 8.40 -4.04
N LEU A 17 2.56 8.64 -4.30
CA LEU A 17 1.53 7.59 -4.30
C LEU A 17 1.79 6.55 -5.40
N ASP A 18 2.06 6.99 -6.64
CA ASP A 18 2.41 6.11 -7.76
C ASP A 18 3.68 5.29 -7.48
N ASN A 19 4.66 5.86 -6.77
CA ASN A 19 5.84 5.13 -6.30
C ASN A 19 5.46 4.04 -5.29
N THR A 20 4.52 4.33 -4.39
CA THR A 20 4.07 3.37 -3.38
C THR A 20 3.35 2.18 -4.01
N HIS A 21 2.56 2.38 -5.08
CA HIS A 21 2.01 1.27 -5.87
C HIS A 21 3.10 0.35 -6.44
N ARG A 22 4.16 0.92 -7.00
CA ARG A 22 5.29 0.14 -7.52
C ARG A 22 5.97 -0.67 -6.42
N GLU A 23 6.12 -0.10 -5.24
CA GLU A 23 6.65 -0.81 -4.08
C GLU A 23 5.72 -1.93 -3.62
N ILE A 24 4.41 -1.70 -3.53
CA ILE A 24 3.40 -2.73 -3.21
C ILE A 24 3.52 -3.91 -4.18
N GLN A 25 3.56 -3.65 -5.48
CA GLN A 25 3.72 -4.69 -6.51
C GLN A 25 5.02 -5.49 -6.32
N GLN A 26 6.13 -4.83 -6.01
CA GLN A 26 7.39 -5.51 -5.73
C GLN A 26 7.33 -6.38 -4.46
N GLN A 27 6.62 -5.93 -3.43
CA GLN A 27 6.45 -6.66 -2.17
C GLN A 27 5.54 -7.88 -2.35
N LEU A 28 4.48 -7.78 -3.16
CA LEU A 28 3.64 -8.93 -3.55
C LEU A 28 4.49 -10.00 -4.25
N GLN A 29 5.28 -9.61 -5.26
CA GLN A 29 6.20 -10.54 -5.92
C GLN A 29 7.24 -11.14 -4.94
N GLN A 30 7.73 -10.34 -3.99
CA GLN A 30 8.67 -10.81 -2.97
C GLN A 30 8.03 -11.82 -2.02
N LEU A 31 6.74 -11.64 -1.71
CA LEU A 31 5.96 -12.55 -0.88
C LEU A 31 5.72 -13.89 -1.61
N HIS A 32 5.40 -13.88 -2.91
CA HIS A 32 5.35 -15.13 -3.69
C HIS A 32 6.67 -15.91 -3.66
N ARG A 33 7.79 -15.21 -3.97
CA ARG A 33 9.13 -15.82 -3.90
C ARG A 33 9.47 -16.34 -2.50
N LEU A 34 8.99 -15.68 -1.46
CA LEU A 34 9.19 -16.12 -0.08
C LEU A 34 8.50 -17.46 0.16
N VAL A 35 7.22 -17.57 -0.22
CA VAL A 35 6.44 -18.82 -0.03
C VAL A 35 7.13 -19.97 -0.76
N ASP A 36 7.54 -19.76 -2.02
CA ASP A 36 8.29 -20.77 -2.78
C ASP A 36 9.61 -21.15 -2.10
N ALA A 37 10.35 -20.16 -1.57
CA ALA A 37 11.63 -20.41 -0.91
C ALA A 37 11.47 -21.15 0.43
N ILE A 38 10.38 -20.91 1.17
CA ILE A 38 10.06 -21.62 2.41
C ILE A 38 9.81 -23.09 2.12
N GLU A 39 9.04 -23.41 1.08
CA GLU A 39 8.74 -24.80 0.70
C GLU A 39 9.99 -25.55 0.23
N ASN A 40 10.87 -24.89 -0.52
CA ASN A 40 12.06 -25.52 -1.10
C ASN A 40 13.25 -25.60 -0.15
N SER A 41 13.44 -24.59 0.71
CA SER A 41 14.68 -24.40 1.49
C SER A 41 14.45 -24.09 2.97
N GLY A 42 13.19 -24.12 3.44
CA GLY A 42 12.82 -23.90 4.83
C GLY A 42 13.08 -22.48 5.35
N LEU A 43 12.98 -22.29 6.66
CA LEU A 43 13.17 -20.99 7.33
C LEU A 43 14.63 -20.70 7.65
N ASN A 44 15.48 -20.70 6.62
CA ASN A 44 16.87 -20.25 6.75
C ASN A 44 16.95 -18.75 7.13
N GLN A 45 18.16 -18.26 7.46
CA GLN A 45 18.33 -16.86 7.88
C GLN A 45 17.83 -15.84 6.86
N ALA A 46 18.04 -16.09 5.57
CA ALA A 46 17.62 -15.19 4.49
C ALA A 46 16.08 -15.15 4.36
N ASN A 47 15.43 -16.31 4.34
CA ASN A 47 13.97 -16.40 4.24
C ASN A 47 13.28 -15.75 5.45
N ARG A 48 13.82 -15.93 6.66
CA ARG A 48 13.31 -15.25 7.86
C ARG A 48 13.50 -13.73 7.81
N ALA A 49 14.61 -13.25 7.25
CA ALA A 49 14.85 -11.81 7.07
C ALA A 49 13.89 -11.21 6.04
N GLN A 50 13.63 -11.92 4.94
CA GLN A 50 12.66 -11.51 3.93
C GLN A 50 11.22 -11.50 4.49
N ALA A 51 10.84 -12.50 5.30
CA ALA A 51 9.55 -12.51 6.00
C ALA A 51 9.37 -11.27 6.88
N ARG A 52 10.40 -10.90 7.66
CA ARG A 52 10.39 -9.66 8.46
C ARG A 52 10.20 -8.42 7.62
N SER A 53 10.94 -8.32 6.51
CA SER A 53 10.87 -7.16 5.62
C SER A 53 9.47 -6.98 5.03
N VAL A 54 8.88 -8.06 4.51
CA VAL A 54 7.53 -8.02 3.92
C VAL A 54 6.48 -7.69 4.98
N LEU A 55 6.55 -8.36 6.14
CA LEU A 55 5.65 -8.11 7.28
C LEU A 55 5.71 -6.64 7.72
N ALA A 56 6.92 -6.07 7.87
CA ALA A 56 7.10 -4.68 8.27
C ALA A 56 6.55 -3.69 7.24
N TYR A 57 6.66 -3.99 5.94
CA TYR A 57 6.14 -3.15 4.88
C TYR A 57 4.61 -3.06 4.92
N PHE A 58 3.92 -4.20 4.91
CA PHE A 58 2.46 -4.24 4.88
C PHE A 58 1.82 -3.79 6.20
N ASN A 59 2.44 -4.08 7.35
CA ASN A 59 2.02 -3.49 8.63
C ASN A 59 2.26 -1.98 8.73
N GLY A 60 3.05 -1.43 7.80
CA GLY A 60 3.59 -0.10 7.86
C GLY A 60 3.18 0.78 6.68
N GLU A 61 4.02 0.82 5.66
CA GLU A 61 3.86 1.75 4.53
C GLU A 61 2.56 1.51 3.75
N ALA A 62 2.15 0.26 3.54
CA ALA A 62 0.90 -0.05 2.84
C ALA A 62 -0.33 0.55 3.58
N ARG A 63 -0.40 0.39 4.91
CA ARG A 63 -1.46 1.02 5.72
C ARG A 63 -1.38 2.55 5.72
N GLN A 64 -0.17 3.13 5.68
CA GLN A 64 -0.03 4.58 5.58
C GLN A 64 -0.50 5.13 4.24
N HIS A 65 -0.27 4.38 3.16
CA HIS A 65 -0.71 4.71 1.82
C HIS A 65 -2.24 4.76 1.72
N HIS A 66 -2.95 3.71 2.15
CA HIS A 66 -4.42 3.75 2.22
C HIS A 66 -4.93 4.93 3.05
N LEU A 67 -4.27 5.22 4.18
CA LEU A 67 -4.63 6.36 5.03
C LEU A 67 -4.24 7.73 4.45
N ASP A 68 -3.36 7.79 3.45
CA ASP A 68 -3.09 9.00 2.67
C ASP A 68 -4.26 9.25 1.72
N GLU A 69 -4.75 8.24 1.02
CA GLU A 69 -5.90 8.34 0.12
C GLU A 69 -7.19 8.69 0.83
N GLU A 70 -7.52 7.96 1.89
CA GLU A 70 -8.75 8.16 2.66
C GLU A 70 -8.86 9.56 3.25
N LYS A 71 -7.72 10.17 3.61
CA LYS A 71 -7.69 11.52 4.17
C LYS A 71 -7.66 12.61 3.13
N HIS A 72 -6.91 12.42 2.04
CA HIS A 72 -6.53 13.53 1.17
C HIS A 72 -7.05 13.40 -0.26
N ILE A 73 -7.37 12.19 -0.72
CA ILE A 73 -7.78 11.92 -2.10
C ILE A 73 -9.28 11.63 -2.17
N PHE A 74 -9.75 10.59 -1.48
CA PHE A 74 -11.13 10.10 -1.56
C PHE A 74 -12.19 11.13 -1.14
N PRO A 75 -12.00 11.99 -0.11
CA PRO A 75 -13.02 12.97 0.25
C PRO A 75 -13.40 13.93 -0.87
N ALA A 76 -12.43 14.34 -1.70
CA ALA A 76 -12.70 15.20 -2.85
C ALA A 76 -13.47 14.48 -3.98
N LEU A 77 -13.26 13.17 -4.12
CA LEU A 77 -13.92 12.34 -5.13
C LEU A 77 -15.34 11.96 -4.73
N LEU A 78 -15.59 11.66 -3.46
CA LEU A 78 -16.93 11.38 -2.93
C LEU A 78 -17.87 12.58 -3.05
N ASN A 79 -17.34 13.81 -3.02
CA ASN A 79 -18.12 15.04 -3.23
C ASN A 79 -18.29 15.41 -4.72
N SER A 80 -17.97 14.50 -5.64
CA SER A 80 -18.11 14.71 -7.10
C SER A 80 -19.57 14.67 -7.54
N GLN A 81 -19.93 15.49 -8.54
CA GLN A 81 -21.22 15.39 -9.23
C GLN A 81 -21.27 14.27 -10.28
N ASN A 82 -20.13 13.66 -10.61
CA ASN A 82 -20.05 12.51 -11.51
C ASN A 82 -20.23 11.22 -10.70
N ALA A 83 -21.35 10.53 -10.92
CA ALA A 83 -21.71 9.29 -10.24
C ALA A 83 -20.69 8.15 -10.45
N GLN A 84 -20.02 8.07 -11.61
CA GLN A 84 -19.00 7.04 -11.84
C GLN A 84 -17.78 7.23 -10.94
N ILE A 85 -17.38 8.48 -10.69
CA ILE A 85 -16.25 8.79 -9.80
C ILE A 85 -16.63 8.46 -8.35
N VAL A 86 -17.85 8.79 -7.93
CA VAL A 86 -18.34 8.47 -6.58
C VAL A 86 -18.36 6.96 -6.38
N GLN A 87 -18.97 6.21 -7.31
CA GLN A 87 -19.04 4.76 -7.25
C GLN A 87 -17.65 4.09 -7.24
N ALA A 88 -16.73 4.55 -8.09
CA ALA A 88 -15.35 4.05 -8.07
C ALA A 88 -14.67 4.30 -6.72
N THR A 89 -14.90 5.47 -6.11
CA THR A 89 -14.31 5.80 -4.81
C THR A 89 -14.90 4.97 -3.67
N GLU A 90 -16.22 4.73 -3.70
CA GLU A 90 -16.88 3.85 -2.72
C GLU A 90 -16.38 2.40 -2.82
N HIS A 91 -16.04 1.93 -4.03
CA HIS A 91 -15.41 0.63 -4.24
C HIS A 91 -14.01 0.60 -3.64
N LEU A 92 -13.17 1.60 -3.91
CA LEU A 92 -11.81 1.69 -3.35
C LEU A 92 -11.80 1.68 -1.81
N VAL A 93 -12.75 2.39 -1.18
CA VAL A 93 -12.90 2.36 0.29
C VAL A 93 -13.26 0.95 0.80
N GLN A 94 -14.08 0.20 0.06
CA GLN A 94 -14.38 -1.19 0.42
C GLN A 94 -13.16 -2.09 0.21
N ASP A 95 -12.42 -1.91 -0.87
CA ASP A 95 -11.19 -2.66 -1.15
C ASP A 95 -10.16 -2.48 -0.03
N HIS A 96 -9.97 -1.28 0.51
CA HIS A 96 -9.10 -1.07 1.67
C HIS A 96 -9.49 -1.93 2.87
N GLY A 97 -10.80 -2.07 3.12
CA GLY A 97 -11.32 -2.96 4.16
C GLY A 97 -11.01 -4.43 3.87
N TRP A 98 -11.25 -4.87 2.63
CA TRP A 98 -10.95 -6.26 2.23
C TRP A 98 -9.45 -6.58 2.23
N LEU A 99 -8.60 -5.64 1.83
CA LEU A 99 -7.15 -5.75 1.88
C LEU A 99 -6.66 -5.87 3.33
N GLU A 100 -7.21 -5.09 4.26
CA GLU A 100 -6.88 -5.21 5.68
C GLU A 100 -7.32 -6.58 6.24
N GLU A 101 -8.53 -7.05 5.91
CA GLU A 101 -9.01 -8.36 6.35
C GLU A 101 -8.16 -9.51 5.78
N ASN A 102 -7.80 -9.44 4.50
CA ASN A 102 -6.88 -10.41 3.87
C ASN A 102 -5.52 -10.40 4.57
N TRP A 103 -5.00 -9.22 4.90
CA TRP A 103 -3.73 -9.10 5.60
C TRP A 103 -3.78 -9.65 7.02
N ILE A 104 -4.88 -9.49 7.75
CA ILE A 104 -5.10 -10.11 9.08
C ILE A 104 -4.97 -11.65 9.01
N GLN A 105 -5.35 -12.27 7.88
CA GLN A 105 -5.17 -13.71 7.68
C GLN A 105 -3.73 -14.09 7.30
N ILE A 106 -3.03 -13.25 6.54
CA ILE A 106 -1.67 -13.52 6.04
C ILE A 106 -0.58 -13.24 7.10
N ALA A 107 -0.70 -12.13 7.83
CA ALA A 107 0.33 -11.64 8.74
C ALA A 107 0.79 -12.65 9.80
N PRO A 108 -0.11 -13.44 10.45
CA PRO A 108 0.30 -14.44 11.44
C PRO A 108 1.27 -15.50 10.89
N SER A 109 1.10 -15.91 9.63
CA SER A 109 1.99 -16.86 8.96
C SER A 109 3.39 -16.28 8.75
N LEU A 110 3.48 -14.99 8.39
CA LEU A 110 4.76 -14.29 8.24
C LEU A 110 5.43 -14.00 9.59
N GLU A 111 4.66 -13.74 10.64
CA GLU A 111 5.16 -13.64 12.02
C GLU A 111 5.73 -14.99 12.50
N ALA A 112 5.02 -16.09 12.24
CA ALA A 112 5.53 -17.43 12.53
C ALA A 112 6.83 -17.71 11.78
N ALA A 113 6.85 -17.44 10.46
CA ALA A 113 8.04 -17.60 9.63
C ALA A 113 9.23 -16.77 10.15
N THR A 114 9.00 -15.51 10.51
CA THR A 114 9.99 -14.60 11.12
C THR A 114 10.64 -15.21 12.35
N ASN A 115 9.84 -15.88 13.19
CA ASN A 115 10.28 -16.52 14.43
C ASN A 115 10.89 -17.91 14.22
N GLY A 116 10.99 -18.40 12.97
CA GLY A 116 11.51 -19.72 12.67
C GLY A 116 10.51 -20.86 12.89
N ASN A 117 9.22 -20.54 12.98
CA ASN A 117 8.16 -21.51 13.21
C ASN A 117 7.45 -21.88 11.90
N LEU A 118 7.19 -23.17 11.69
CA LEU A 118 6.52 -23.75 10.51
C LEU A 118 5.15 -24.37 10.85
N TRP A 119 4.43 -23.82 11.82
CA TRP A 119 3.10 -24.35 12.20
C TRP A 119 1.96 -23.82 11.31
N PHE A 120 2.24 -22.86 10.43
CA PHE A 120 1.28 -22.38 9.44
C PHE A 120 1.27 -23.30 8.22
N ASP A 121 0.13 -23.36 7.53
CA ASP A 121 -0.03 -24.11 6.29
C ASP A 121 0.43 -23.26 5.10
N THR A 122 1.46 -23.72 4.38
CA THR A 122 2.00 -22.99 3.21
C THR A 122 1.03 -23.01 2.02
N VAL A 123 0.15 -24.01 1.92
CA VAL A 123 -0.88 -24.10 0.88
C VAL A 123 -1.96 -23.06 1.15
N GLU A 124 -2.41 -22.94 2.40
CA GLU A 124 -3.37 -21.89 2.80
C GLU A 124 -2.79 -20.50 2.60
N LEU A 125 -1.54 -20.28 3.03
CA LEU A 125 -0.84 -19.01 2.83
C LEU A 125 -0.73 -18.64 1.34
N ARG A 126 -0.42 -19.61 0.48
CA ARG A 126 -0.34 -19.40 -0.96
C ARG A 126 -1.69 -18.98 -1.54
N HIS A 127 -2.77 -19.65 -1.14
CA HIS A 127 -4.11 -19.30 -1.61
C HIS A 127 -4.54 -17.91 -1.13
N ALA A 128 -4.32 -17.58 0.14
CA ALA A 128 -4.61 -16.26 0.69
C ALA A 128 -3.83 -15.16 -0.05
N LEU A 129 -2.58 -15.44 -0.39
CA LEU A 129 -1.74 -14.52 -1.16
C LEU A 129 -2.27 -14.29 -2.58
N GLU A 130 -2.74 -15.33 -3.29
CA GLU A 130 -3.34 -15.18 -4.63
C GLU A 130 -4.56 -14.25 -4.61
N VAL A 131 -5.43 -14.38 -3.59
CA VAL A 131 -6.60 -13.52 -3.42
C VAL A 131 -6.17 -12.07 -3.11
N PHE A 132 -5.21 -11.91 -2.22
CA PHE A 132 -4.69 -10.60 -1.82
C PHE A 132 -3.98 -9.87 -2.97
N GLU A 133 -3.17 -10.58 -3.75
CA GLU A 133 -2.51 -10.02 -4.95
C GLU A 133 -3.55 -9.59 -5.98
N ALA A 134 -4.52 -10.46 -6.30
CA ALA A 134 -5.56 -10.13 -7.28
C ALA A 134 -6.34 -8.86 -6.89
N LEU A 135 -6.73 -8.74 -5.61
CA LEU A 135 -7.42 -7.56 -5.11
C LEU A 135 -6.54 -6.30 -5.22
N TYR A 136 -5.26 -6.37 -4.83
CA TYR A 136 -4.35 -5.23 -4.93
C TYR A 136 -4.16 -4.77 -6.37
N LEU A 137 -4.03 -5.70 -7.32
CA LEU A 137 -3.81 -5.36 -8.72
C LEU A 137 -5.04 -4.67 -9.34
N ASP A 138 -6.24 -5.20 -9.09
CA ASP A 138 -7.48 -4.59 -9.55
C ASP A 138 -7.73 -3.22 -8.88
N HIS A 139 -7.42 -3.10 -7.59
CA HIS A 139 -7.49 -1.87 -6.82
C HIS A 139 -6.59 -0.77 -7.42
N ILE A 140 -5.30 -1.05 -7.60
CA ILE A 140 -4.32 -0.11 -8.18
C ILE A 140 -4.76 0.33 -9.58
N VAL A 141 -5.30 -0.58 -10.40
CA VAL A 141 -5.82 -0.24 -11.73
C VAL A 141 -6.97 0.76 -11.62
N LEU A 142 -7.91 0.57 -10.69
CA LEU A 142 -9.03 1.47 -10.50
C LEU A 142 -8.57 2.86 -10.03
N GLU A 143 -7.58 2.91 -9.14
CA GLU A 143 -6.98 4.16 -8.67
C GLU A 143 -6.31 4.92 -9.81
N GLU A 144 -5.39 4.28 -10.52
CA GLU A 144 -4.58 4.91 -11.56
C GLU A 144 -5.41 5.30 -12.79
N SER A 145 -6.48 4.56 -13.10
CA SER A 145 -7.32 4.81 -14.28
C SER A 145 -8.46 5.80 -14.03
N ILE A 146 -9.01 5.85 -12.82
CA ILE A 146 -10.21 6.67 -12.52
C ILE A 146 -9.93 7.67 -11.40
N ALA A 147 -9.51 7.20 -10.21
CA ALA A 147 -9.48 8.04 -9.02
C ALA A 147 -8.40 9.13 -9.11
N TYR A 148 -7.16 8.76 -9.44
CA TYR A 148 -6.03 9.69 -9.48
C TYR A 148 -6.17 10.73 -10.58
N PRO A 149 -6.57 10.41 -11.83
CA PRO A 149 -6.86 11.44 -12.83
C PRO A 149 -7.95 12.42 -12.37
N ALA A 150 -9.04 11.93 -11.77
CA ALA A 150 -10.12 12.76 -11.26
C ALA A 150 -9.68 13.65 -10.08
N ALA A 151 -8.82 13.13 -9.20
CA ALA A 151 -8.27 13.85 -8.06
C ALA A 151 -7.28 14.91 -8.50
N LYS A 152 -6.35 14.58 -9.41
CA LYS A 152 -5.39 15.54 -10.01
C LYS A 152 -6.11 16.76 -10.58
N GLN A 153 -7.22 16.57 -11.30
CA GLN A 153 -8.03 17.67 -11.83
C GLN A 153 -8.66 18.55 -10.73
N ARG A 154 -9.22 17.92 -9.69
CA ARG A 154 -9.91 18.62 -8.58
C ARG A 154 -8.94 19.35 -7.65
N LEU A 155 -7.75 18.79 -7.46
CA LEU A 155 -6.72 19.33 -6.57
C LEU A 155 -5.79 20.35 -7.28
N ALA A 156 -5.92 20.55 -8.60
CA ALA A 156 -5.04 21.39 -9.41
C ALA A 156 -4.97 22.88 -9.01
N GLY A 157 -5.79 23.34 -8.08
CA GLY A 157 -5.77 24.70 -7.52
C GLY A 157 -5.77 24.78 -5.99
N LEU A 158 -5.62 23.65 -5.29
CA LEU A 158 -5.61 23.59 -3.83
C LEU A 158 -4.18 23.52 -3.28
N ASP A 159 -3.99 23.97 -2.03
CA ASP A 159 -2.72 23.83 -1.33
C ASP A 159 -2.48 22.36 -0.92
N THR A 160 -1.81 21.64 -1.81
CA THR A 160 -1.37 20.25 -1.61
C THR A 160 -0.08 20.15 -0.78
N VAL A 161 0.57 21.27 -0.46
CA VAL A 161 1.75 21.30 0.46
C VAL A 161 1.32 20.91 1.88
N GLY A 162 0.11 21.27 2.29
CA GLY A 162 -0.48 20.81 3.55
C GLY A 162 -0.58 19.29 3.64
N MET A 163 -1.06 18.65 2.57
CA MET A 163 -1.20 17.19 2.47
C MET A 163 0.16 16.51 2.60
N GLY A 164 1.13 16.89 1.76
CA GLY A 164 2.47 16.29 1.79
C GLY A 164 3.19 16.45 3.13
N ARG A 165 3.03 17.59 3.81
CA ARG A 165 3.58 17.80 5.17
C ARG A 165 2.94 16.88 6.20
N GLU A 166 1.63 16.66 6.13
CA GLU A 166 0.93 15.74 7.04
C GLU A 166 1.36 14.29 6.81
N MET A 167 1.42 13.86 5.54
CA MET A 167 1.88 12.52 5.15
C MET A 167 3.30 12.24 5.65
N ALA A 168 4.23 13.19 5.46
CA ALA A 168 5.60 13.08 5.95
C ALA A 168 5.68 13.06 7.48
N LYS A 169 4.88 13.89 8.17
CA LYS A 169 4.84 13.92 9.64
C LYS A 169 4.38 12.59 10.22
N ARG A 170 3.36 11.95 9.64
CA ARG A 170 2.89 10.62 10.09
C ARG A 170 3.99 9.57 10.00
N ARG A 171 4.69 9.50 8.87
CA ARG A 171 5.82 8.58 8.67
C ARG A 171 6.97 8.85 9.64
N ALA A 172 7.32 10.11 9.88
CA ALA A 172 8.35 10.47 10.86
C ALA A 172 7.99 10.02 12.29
N LEU A 173 6.73 10.18 12.70
CA LEU A 173 6.26 9.74 14.02
C LEU A 173 6.27 8.22 14.15
N LYS A 174 5.84 7.49 13.11
CA LYS A 174 5.91 6.02 13.07
C LYS A 174 7.35 5.52 13.20
N ASN A 175 8.27 6.10 12.44
CA ASN A 175 9.69 5.70 12.48
C ASN A 175 10.33 5.99 13.85
N ALA A 176 9.89 7.03 14.56
CA ALA A 176 10.35 7.32 15.91
C ALA A 176 9.77 6.36 16.98
N GLN A 177 8.76 5.58 16.66
CA GLN A 177 8.10 4.63 17.58
C GLN A 177 8.54 3.17 17.38
N LEU A 178 9.24 2.86 16.30
CA LEU A 178 9.83 1.54 16.08
C LEU A 178 11.09 1.41 16.96
N PRO A 179 11.18 0.43 17.88
CA PRO A 179 12.43 0.18 18.61
C PRO A 179 13.50 -0.36 17.66
N ASP A 180 14.77 -0.03 17.96
CA ASP A 180 15.97 -0.51 17.26
C ASP A 180 16.05 -2.05 17.14
#